data_AF-A0A519L2I0-F1
#
_entry.id   AF-A0A519L2I0-F1
#
_cell.length_a   1.000
_cell.length_b   1.000
_cell.length_c   1.000
_cell.angle_alpha   90.00
_cell.angle_beta   90.00
_cell.angle_gamma   90.00
#
_symmetry.space_group_name_H-M   'P 1'
#
loop_
_entity.id
_entity.type
_entity.pdbx_description
1 polymer ?
#
loop_
_entity_poly.entity_id
_entity_poly.type
_entity_poly.pdbx_seq_one_letter_code
_entity_poly.pdbx_strand_id
1 'polypeptide(L)'
;VTDGADGAVIDAVKAAAEGDGATVKIVAPKIGGVTLKGGKRLKADGQLAGTPSVVFDAVALALSEAGCAELLKESAAVDFAAHAFAHLKAIGHTPEAQPLLDKANVEADAGVIDLSDGADAWLIPARTRQWDREPNVRMLA
;
A
#
# COMPACT_ATOMS: atom_id res chain seq x y z
N VAL A 1 5.66 0.42 3.80
CA VAL A 1 5.78 0.03 5.23
C VAL A 1 6.40 1.16 6.03
N THR A 2 6.10 1.27 7.33
CA THR A 2 6.70 2.27 8.25
C THR A 2 7.28 1.63 9.50
N ASP A 3 8.03 2.40 10.29
CA ASP A 3 8.44 1.98 11.64
C ASP A 3 7.22 1.64 12.49
N GLY A 4 7.33 0.60 13.31
CA GLY A 4 6.25 0.08 14.15
C GLY A 4 5.17 -0.72 13.43
N ALA A 5 5.24 -0.89 12.10
CA ALA A 5 4.26 -1.70 11.37
C ALA A 5 4.28 -3.17 11.82
N ASP A 6 3.13 -3.84 11.72
CA ASP A 6 3.01 -5.25 12.10
C ASP A 6 3.66 -6.15 11.05
N GLY A 7 4.72 -6.85 11.45
CA GLY A 7 5.45 -7.77 10.59
C GLY A 7 4.61 -8.94 10.11
N ALA A 8 3.61 -9.37 10.88
CA ALA A 8 2.77 -10.50 10.50
C ALA A 8 1.91 -10.17 9.28
N VAL A 9 1.35 -8.94 9.20
CA VAL A 9 0.58 -8.48 8.04
C VAL A 9 1.48 -8.41 6.81
N ILE A 10 2.70 -7.85 6.96
CA ILE A 10 3.66 -7.75 5.85
C ILE A 10 4.05 -9.13 5.32
N ASP A 11 4.37 -10.07 6.23
CA ASP A 11 4.78 -11.43 5.86
C ASP A 11 3.61 -12.20 5.22
N ALA A 12 2.36 -12.01 5.69
CA ALA A 12 1.17 -12.62 5.10
C ALA A 12 0.89 -12.10 3.68
N VAL A 13 0.90 -10.78 3.48
CA VAL A 13 0.75 -10.16 2.15
C VAL A 13 1.85 -10.65 1.21
N LYS A 14 3.09 -10.67 1.69
CA LYS A 14 4.22 -11.13 0.88
C LYS A 14 4.06 -12.59 0.47
N ALA A 15 3.75 -13.48 1.41
CA ALA A 15 3.57 -14.90 1.15
C ALA A 15 2.40 -15.15 0.18
N ALA A 16 1.28 -14.47 0.36
CA ALA A 16 0.11 -14.57 -0.53
C ALA A 16 0.45 -14.12 -1.96
N ALA A 17 1.07 -12.94 -2.11
CA ALA A 17 1.43 -12.39 -3.41
C ALA A 17 2.48 -13.24 -4.14
N GLU A 18 3.56 -13.65 -3.44
CA GLU A 18 4.60 -14.51 -4.02
C GLU A 18 4.08 -15.91 -4.36
N GLY A 19 3.18 -16.46 -3.52
CA GLY A 19 2.48 -17.72 -3.80
C GLY A 19 1.57 -17.65 -5.03
N ASP A 20 1.12 -16.45 -5.39
CA ASP A 20 0.34 -16.17 -6.60
C ASP A 20 1.22 -15.75 -7.81
N GLY A 21 2.54 -15.89 -7.69
CA GLY A 21 3.51 -15.63 -8.77
C GLY A 21 3.96 -14.17 -8.90
N ALA A 22 3.56 -13.28 -7.98
CA ALA A 22 3.99 -11.89 -7.99
C ALA A 22 5.42 -11.73 -7.43
N THR A 23 6.07 -10.63 -7.79
CA THR A 23 7.32 -10.18 -7.16
C THR A 23 7.03 -9.04 -6.20
N VAL A 24 7.43 -9.19 -4.93
CA VAL A 24 7.20 -8.18 -3.90
C VAL A 24 8.43 -7.29 -3.72
N LYS A 25 8.20 -5.98 -3.54
CA LYS A 25 9.21 -5.00 -3.15
C LYS A 25 8.76 -4.25 -1.89
N ILE A 26 9.66 -4.12 -0.93
CA ILE A 26 9.43 -3.35 0.29
C ILE A 26 9.81 -1.90 0.05
N VAL A 27 8.81 -1.02 0.07
CA VAL A 27 9.00 0.43 0.00
C VAL A 27 8.84 1.05 1.39
N ALA A 28 9.80 1.89 1.79
CA ALA A 28 9.81 2.58 3.08
C ALA A 28 10.17 4.07 2.92
N PRO A 29 9.90 4.93 3.92
CA PRO A 29 10.25 6.36 3.85
C PRO A 29 11.74 6.61 3.55
N LYS A 30 12.62 5.70 3.99
CA LYS A 30 14.08 5.75 3.79
C LYS A 30 14.59 4.38 3.32
N ILE A 31 15.67 4.38 2.52
CA ILE A 31 16.26 3.15 1.97
C ILE A 31 16.81 2.18 3.04
N GLY A 32 17.15 2.70 4.23
CA GLY A 32 17.60 1.89 5.36
C GLY A 32 16.54 0.91 5.92
N GLY A 33 15.30 0.99 5.44
CA GLY A 33 14.19 0.17 5.89
C GLY A 33 13.62 0.62 7.23
N VAL A 34 12.84 -0.26 7.85
CA VAL A 34 12.04 0.04 9.05
C VAL A 34 12.37 -0.91 10.21
N THR A 35 12.10 -0.47 11.44
CA THR A 35 12.00 -1.31 12.63
C THR A 35 10.53 -1.67 12.82
N LEU A 36 10.19 -2.94 12.64
CA LEU A 36 8.83 -3.44 12.82
C LEU A 36 8.43 -3.45 14.30
N LYS A 37 7.14 -3.64 14.56
CA LYS A 37 6.63 -4.02 15.88
C LYS A 37 7.44 -5.22 16.42
N GLY A 38 7.90 -5.12 17.66
CA GLY A 38 8.78 -6.13 18.27
C GLY A 38 10.27 -5.98 17.95
N GLY A 39 10.69 -4.91 17.25
CA GLY A 39 12.10 -4.51 17.12
C GLY A 39 12.88 -5.14 15.96
N LYS A 40 12.26 -6.05 15.19
CA LYS A 40 12.90 -6.66 14.00
C LYS A 40 13.14 -5.60 12.93
N ARG A 41 14.35 -5.54 12.38
CA ARG A 41 14.66 -4.70 11.21
C ARG A 41 14.16 -5.38 9.92
N LEU A 42 13.44 -4.63 9.10
CA LEU A 42 13.03 -5.01 7.75
C LEU A 42 13.72 -4.08 6.74
N LYS A 43 14.52 -4.63 5.85
CA LYS A 43 15.19 -3.87 4.79
C LYS A 43 14.17 -3.39 3.76
N ALA A 44 14.37 -2.18 3.24
CA ALA A 44 13.62 -1.70 2.09
C ALA A 44 14.39 -2.02 0.79
N ASP A 45 13.64 -2.34 -0.25
CA ASP A 45 14.13 -2.43 -1.62
C ASP A 45 14.11 -1.06 -2.32
N GLY A 46 13.26 -0.14 -1.83
CA GLY A 46 13.10 1.19 -2.40
C GLY A 46 12.76 2.25 -1.35
N GLN A 47 13.27 3.45 -1.56
CA GLN A 47 12.81 4.63 -0.84
C GLN A 47 11.54 5.15 -1.49
N LEU A 48 10.53 5.50 -0.69
CA LEU A 48 9.22 5.97 -1.16
C LEU A 48 9.31 7.07 -2.21
N ALA A 49 10.10 8.12 -1.95
CA ALA A 49 10.29 9.23 -2.89
C ALA A 49 10.93 8.81 -4.24
N GLY A 50 11.69 7.72 -4.27
CA GLY A 50 12.34 7.18 -5.46
C GLY A 50 11.64 5.95 -6.06
N THR A 51 10.52 5.53 -5.50
CA THR A 51 9.79 4.32 -5.92
C THR A 51 8.29 4.63 -5.98
N PRO A 52 7.87 5.45 -6.97
CA PRO A 52 6.49 5.90 -7.10
C PRO A 52 5.56 4.74 -7.43
N SER A 53 4.26 4.88 -7.12
CA SER A 53 3.32 3.77 -7.26
C SER A 53 3.19 3.23 -8.67
N VAL A 54 3.51 4.02 -9.71
CA VAL A 54 3.41 3.64 -11.14
C VAL A 54 4.19 2.37 -11.49
N VAL A 55 5.29 2.06 -10.79
CA VAL A 55 6.13 0.89 -11.08
C VAL A 55 5.58 -0.44 -10.53
N PHE A 56 4.43 -0.41 -9.86
CA PHE A 56 3.75 -1.58 -9.29
C PHE A 56 2.42 -1.87 -9.96
N ASP A 57 1.94 -3.11 -9.92
CA ASP A 57 0.62 -3.47 -10.44
C ASP A 57 -0.49 -3.30 -9.39
N ALA A 58 -0.17 -3.60 -8.13
CA ALA A 58 -0.99 -3.40 -6.93
C ALA A 58 -0.11 -2.96 -5.75
N VAL A 59 -0.71 -2.37 -4.71
CA VAL A 59 0.04 -1.87 -3.54
C VAL A 59 -0.60 -2.32 -2.22
N ALA A 60 0.23 -2.48 -1.20
CA ALA A 60 -0.21 -2.74 0.18
C ALA A 60 0.41 -1.71 1.15
N LEU A 61 -0.45 -0.99 1.88
CA LEU A 61 -0.09 0.02 2.85
C LEU A 61 -0.14 -0.57 4.27
N ALA A 62 0.90 -1.32 4.63
CA ALA A 62 1.11 -1.82 5.99
C ALA A 62 1.86 -0.76 6.83
N LEU A 63 1.11 0.03 7.58
CA LEU A 63 1.60 1.18 8.34
C LEU A 63 1.37 0.95 9.85
N SER A 64 2.02 1.76 10.67
CA SER A 64 1.64 1.96 12.07
C SER A 64 0.94 3.31 12.19
N GLU A 65 0.25 3.56 13.31
CA GLU A 65 -0.37 4.85 13.57
C GLU A 65 0.65 5.99 13.53
N ALA A 66 1.78 5.84 14.24
CA ALA A 66 2.86 6.81 14.26
C ALA A 66 3.49 7.00 12.86
N GLY A 67 3.71 5.91 12.14
CA GLY A 67 4.24 5.95 10.78
C GLY A 67 3.29 6.61 9.79
N CYS A 68 1.99 6.39 9.91
CA CYS A 68 0.98 7.10 9.12
C CYS A 68 1.02 8.60 9.43
N ALA A 69 1.09 9.01 10.70
CA ALA A 69 1.19 10.41 11.09
C ALA A 69 2.45 11.11 10.52
N GLU A 70 3.56 10.39 10.38
CA GLU A 70 4.75 10.88 9.67
C GLU A 70 4.50 10.99 8.17
N LEU A 71 3.95 9.95 7.54
CA LEU A 71 3.65 9.93 6.10
C LEU A 71 2.64 11.00 5.67
N LEU A 72 1.73 11.43 6.56
CA LEU A 72 0.84 12.55 6.29
C LEU A 72 1.59 13.86 6.01
N LYS A 73 2.87 13.98 6.40
CA LYS A 73 3.70 15.17 6.13
C LYS A 73 4.55 15.03 4.87
N GLU A 74 4.52 13.86 4.22
CA GLU A 74 5.33 13.53 3.05
C GLU A 74 4.47 13.55 1.79
N SER A 75 4.73 14.48 0.87
CA SER A 75 3.95 14.58 -0.38
C SER A 75 4.04 13.29 -1.20
N ALA A 76 5.23 12.66 -1.24
CA ALA A 76 5.43 11.40 -1.95
C ALA A 76 4.52 10.27 -1.45
N ALA A 77 4.14 10.28 -0.17
CA ALA A 77 3.24 9.26 0.39
C ALA A 77 1.79 9.49 -0.04
N VAL A 78 1.34 10.74 0.02
CA VAL A 78 0.02 11.16 -0.45
C VAL A 78 -0.11 10.86 -1.95
N ASP A 79 0.88 11.26 -2.75
CA ASP A 79 0.94 10.99 -4.18
C ASP A 79 0.97 9.49 -4.48
N PHE A 80 1.69 8.70 -3.70
CA PHE A 80 1.76 7.25 -3.89
C PHE A 80 0.38 6.60 -3.80
N ALA A 81 -0.38 6.92 -2.73
CA ALA A 81 -1.73 6.40 -2.53
C ALA A 81 -2.71 6.95 -3.56
N ALA A 82 -2.70 8.27 -3.81
CA ALA A 82 -3.58 8.92 -4.78
C ALA A 82 -3.37 8.38 -6.20
N HIS A 83 -2.11 8.24 -6.64
CA HIS A 83 -1.80 7.68 -7.95
C HIS A 83 -2.09 6.18 -8.03
N ALA A 84 -1.92 5.40 -6.95
CA ALA A 84 -2.33 4.00 -6.97
C ALA A 84 -3.85 3.89 -7.20
N PHE A 85 -4.63 4.74 -6.52
CA PHE A 85 -6.08 4.77 -6.65
C PHE A 85 -6.51 5.22 -8.05
N ALA A 86 -6.01 6.38 -8.50
CA ALA A 86 -6.30 6.95 -9.81
C ALA A 86 -5.89 5.99 -10.94
N HIS A 87 -4.77 5.28 -10.81
CA HIS A 87 -4.37 4.26 -11.79
C HIS A 87 -5.12 2.93 -11.63
N LEU A 88 -6.24 2.90 -10.91
CA LEU A 88 -7.14 1.76 -10.81
C LEU A 88 -6.49 0.52 -10.19
N LYS A 89 -5.45 0.71 -9.38
CA LYS A 89 -4.76 -0.41 -8.74
C LYS A 89 -5.55 -0.89 -7.53
N ALA A 90 -5.39 -2.16 -7.19
CA ALA A 90 -5.80 -2.62 -5.86
C ALA A 90 -4.89 -2.02 -4.80
N ILE A 91 -5.50 -1.61 -3.68
CA ILE A 91 -4.86 -1.04 -2.51
C ILE A 91 -5.26 -1.90 -1.32
N GLY A 92 -4.34 -2.73 -0.85
CA GLY A 92 -4.48 -3.36 0.45
C GLY A 92 -4.03 -2.35 1.50
N HIS A 93 -4.68 -2.28 2.65
CA HIS A 93 -4.24 -1.38 3.71
C HIS A 93 -4.45 -1.97 5.09
N THR A 94 -3.62 -1.51 6.02
CA THR A 94 -3.89 -1.67 7.45
C THR A 94 -4.87 -0.60 7.92
N PRO A 95 -5.63 -0.81 9.01
CA PRO A 95 -6.52 0.22 9.55
C PRO A 95 -5.80 1.53 9.86
N GLU A 96 -4.56 1.45 10.32
CA GLU A 96 -3.70 2.59 10.65
C GLU A 96 -3.38 3.48 9.43
N ALA A 97 -3.56 2.98 8.21
CA ALA A 97 -3.33 3.74 6.99
C ALA A 97 -4.52 4.63 6.57
N GLN A 98 -5.68 4.50 7.22
CA GLN A 98 -6.89 5.24 6.85
C GLN A 98 -6.67 6.76 6.73
N PRO A 99 -5.97 7.45 7.66
CA PRO A 99 -5.76 8.90 7.52
C PRO A 99 -4.98 9.28 6.25
N LEU A 100 -4.06 8.42 5.80
CA LEU A 100 -3.32 8.65 4.54
C LEU A 100 -4.24 8.44 3.33
N LEU A 101 -5.10 7.43 3.36
CA LEU A 101 -6.09 7.20 2.31
C LEU A 101 -7.05 8.38 2.18
N ASP A 102 -7.58 8.88 3.29
CA ASP A 102 -8.45 10.05 3.33
C ASP A 102 -7.74 11.28 2.73
N LYS A 103 -6.49 11.54 3.15
CA LYS A 103 -5.70 12.67 2.64
C LYS A 103 -5.39 12.56 1.15
N ALA A 104 -5.26 11.33 0.65
CA ALA A 104 -5.01 11.04 -0.76
C ALA A 104 -6.29 10.97 -1.61
N ASN A 105 -7.46 11.26 -1.04
CA ASN A 105 -8.77 11.10 -1.66
C ASN A 105 -8.98 9.69 -2.23
N VAL A 106 -8.54 8.67 -1.50
CA VAL A 106 -8.82 7.27 -1.81
C VAL A 106 -10.17 6.91 -1.19
N GLU A 107 -11.14 6.58 -2.04
CA GLU A 107 -12.47 6.15 -1.62
C GLU A 107 -12.55 4.62 -1.55
N ALA A 108 -13.41 4.10 -0.66
CA ALA A 108 -13.63 2.67 -0.55
C ALA A 108 -14.36 2.12 -1.80
N ASP A 109 -13.83 1.04 -2.37
CA ASP A 109 -14.47 0.28 -3.44
C ASP A 109 -14.00 -1.19 -3.41
N ALA A 110 -14.39 -1.98 -4.42
CA ALA A 110 -14.04 -3.40 -4.51
C ALA A 110 -12.53 -3.71 -4.57
N GLY A 111 -11.68 -2.71 -4.83
CA GLY A 111 -10.22 -2.86 -4.86
C GLY A 111 -9.49 -2.17 -3.72
N VAL A 112 -10.19 -1.57 -2.75
CA VAL A 112 -9.59 -1.05 -1.52
C VAL A 112 -9.95 -2.00 -0.37
N ILE A 113 -8.96 -2.77 0.09
CA ILE A 113 -9.18 -3.93 0.96
C ILE A 113 -8.43 -3.76 2.27
N ASP A 114 -9.13 -3.92 3.40
CA ASP A 114 -8.51 -4.04 4.71
C ASP A 114 -7.79 -5.39 4.84
N LEU A 115 -6.53 -5.36 5.28
CA LEU A 115 -5.66 -6.52 5.45
C LEU A 115 -5.68 -7.09 6.87
N SER A 116 -6.50 -6.54 7.77
CA SER A 116 -6.65 -7.00 9.16
C SER A 116 -7.07 -8.47 9.27
N ASP A 117 -7.91 -8.95 8.35
CA ASP A 117 -8.39 -10.32 8.26
C ASP A 117 -7.57 -11.22 7.32
N GLY A 118 -6.43 -10.73 6.81
CA GLY A 118 -5.54 -11.44 5.89
C GLY A 118 -5.52 -10.89 4.46
N ALA A 119 -4.71 -11.51 3.60
CA ALA A 119 -4.42 -11.00 2.25
C ALA A 119 -5.28 -11.63 1.13
N ASP A 120 -6.06 -12.68 1.42
CA ASP A 120 -6.75 -13.48 0.41
C ASP A 120 -7.77 -12.65 -0.39
N ALA A 121 -8.56 -11.83 0.30
CA ALA A 121 -9.55 -10.95 -0.34
C ALA A 121 -8.89 -9.88 -1.23
N TRP A 122 -7.62 -9.52 -0.95
CA TRP A 122 -6.87 -8.56 -1.74
C TRP A 122 -6.25 -9.15 -3.02
N LEU A 123 -6.01 -10.46 -3.08
CA LEU A 123 -5.39 -11.10 -4.26
C LEU A 123 -6.24 -10.95 -5.53
N ILE A 124 -7.56 -11.15 -5.42
CA ILE A 124 -8.47 -11.05 -6.56
C ILE A 124 -8.40 -9.66 -7.21
N PRO A 125 -8.60 -8.54 -6.48
CA PRO A 125 -8.45 -7.22 -7.07
C PRO A 125 -7.00 -6.91 -7.47
N ALA A 126 -5.98 -7.46 -6.80
CA ALA A 126 -4.57 -7.22 -7.12
C ALA A 126 -4.12 -7.79 -8.48
N ARG A 127 -4.83 -8.79 -9.02
CA ARG A 127 -4.57 -9.38 -10.34
C ARG A 127 -5.04 -8.52 -11.51
N THR A 128 -5.75 -7.44 -11.26
CA THR A 128 -6.41 -6.64 -12.29
C THR A 128 -6.42 -5.15 -11.94
N ARG A 129 -7.07 -4.36 -12.79
CA ARG A 129 -7.44 -2.98 -12.51
C ARG A 129 -8.91 -2.88 -12.15
N GLN A 130 -9.23 -1.89 -11.32
CA GLN A 130 -10.57 -1.59 -10.86
C GLN A 130 -11.28 -0.73 -11.91
N TRP A 131 -11.74 -1.34 -12.99
CA TRP A 131 -12.30 -0.61 -14.13
C TRP A 131 -13.57 0.18 -13.78
N ASP A 132 -14.39 -0.33 -12.86
CA ASP A 132 -15.58 0.38 -12.36
C ASP A 132 -15.23 1.70 -11.64
N ARG A 133 -13.98 1.86 -11.19
CA ARG A 133 -13.46 3.12 -10.61
C ARG A 133 -13.16 4.16 -11.69
N GLU A 134 -12.83 3.76 -12.91
CA GLU A 134 -12.32 4.67 -13.94
C GLU A 134 -13.22 5.88 -14.24
N PRO A 135 -14.55 5.72 -14.43
CA PRO A 135 -15.45 6.84 -14.67
C PRO A 135 -15.48 7.87 -13.52
N ASN A 136 -15.11 7.47 -12.31
CA ASN A 136 -15.15 8.33 -11.11
C ASN A 136 -13.86 9.12 -10.90
N VAL A 137 -12.78 8.77 -11.59
CA VAL A 137 -11.46 9.41 -11.40
C VAL A 137 -10.95 10.16 -12.63
N ARG A 138 -11.68 10.13 -13.76
CA ARG A 138 -11.36 10.88 -14.98
C ARG A 138 -12.55 10.94 -15.95
N MET A 139 -12.47 11.90 -16.87
CA MET A 139 -13.34 11.91 -18.06
C MET A 139 -12.93 10.78 -19.03
N LEU A 140 -13.92 10.08 -19.58
CA LEU A 140 -13.74 9.03 -20.57
C LEU A 140 -13.93 9.58 -21.99
N ALA A 141 -13.26 8.94 -22.95
CA ALA A 141 -13.31 9.29 -24.38
C ALA A 141 -14.59 8.76 -25.06
#